data_AF-A0AAU2DXY1-F1
#
_entry.id   AF-A0AAU2DXY1-F1
#
_cell.length_a   1.000
_cell.length_b   1.000
_cell.length_c   1.000
_cell.angle_alpha   90.00
_cell.angle_beta   90.00
_cell.angle_gamma   90.00
#
_symmetry.space_group_name_H-M   'P 1'
#
loop_
_entity.id
_entity.type
_entity.pdbx_description
1 polymer ?
#
loop_
_entity_poly.entity_id
_entity_poly.type
_entity_poly.pdbx_seq_one_letter_code
_entity_poly.pdbx_strand_id
1 'polypeptide(L)' 'MSGVPKGKFVAFAASPQMQVAPPHLVDANLLPVAGGVPIVTADGEVIGAIGVGGAGDTTDDRIAQRVRDSVAKVVA' A
#
# COMPACT_ATOMS: atom_id res chain seq x y z
N MET A 1 -1.48 -7.58 5.83
CA MET A 1 -1.07 -6.67 4.74
C MET A 1 -0.95 -7.48 3.45
N SER A 2 -1.49 -7.01 2.32
CA SER A 2 -1.64 -7.84 1.09
C SER A 2 -0.37 -8.04 0.27
N GLY A 3 0.75 -7.38 0.58
CA GLY A 3 1.99 -7.43 -0.22
C GLY A 3 1.91 -6.71 -1.58
N VAL A 4 0.74 -6.22 -1.96
CA VAL A 4 0.48 -5.51 -3.21
C VAL A 4 0.58 -3.99 -2.99
N PRO A 5 1.15 -3.21 -3.91
CA PRO A 5 1.10 -1.74 -3.84
C PRO A 5 -0.33 -1.23 -3.65
N LYS A 6 -0.57 -0.29 -2.72
CA LYS A 6 -1.94 0.14 -2.38
C LYS A 6 -2.71 0.68 -3.60
N GLY A 7 -2.07 1.31 -4.58
CA GLY A 7 -2.75 1.73 -5.81
C GLY A 7 -3.47 0.59 -6.57
N LYS A 8 -2.89 -0.61 -6.63
CA LYS A 8 -3.56 -1.79 -7.22
C LYS A 8 -4.66 -2.32 -6.31
N PHE A 9 -4.46 -2.27 -5.00
CA PHE A 9 -5.48 -2.64 -4.02
C PHE A 9 -6.68 -1.68 -4.03
N VAL A 10 -6.46 -0.38 -4.24
CA VAL A 10 -7.50 0.65 -4.43
C VAL A 10 -8.37 0.30 -5.63
N ALA A 11 -7.76 0.01 -6.78
CA ALA A 11 -8.49 -0.37 -7.99
C ALA A 11 -9.31 -1.66 -7.78
N PHE A 12 -8.74 -2.66 -7.11
CA PHE A 12 -9.45 -3.87 -6.75
C PHE A 12 -10.61 -3.59 -5.78
N ALA A 13 -10.38 -2.80 -4.73
CA ALA A 13 -11.39 -2.42 -3.76
C ALA A 13 -12.54 -1.60 -4.36
N ALA A 14 -12.29 -0.85 -5.43
CA ALA A 14 -13.29 -0.11 -6.19
C ALA A 14 -14.03 -0.95 -7.25
N SER A 15 -13.65 -2.22 -7.43
CA SER A 15 -14.27 -3.08 -8.43
C SER A 15 -15.71 -3.46 -8.05
N PRO A 16 -16.61 -3.72 -9.02
CA PRO A 16 -17.98 -4.14 -8.73
C PRO A 16 -18.07 -5.38 -7.83
N GLN A 17 -17.10 -6.29 -7.93
CA GLN A 17 -17.01 -7.50 -7.11
C GLN A 17 -16.91 -7.17 -5.61
N MET A 18 -16.30 -6.04 -5.26
CA MET A 18 -16.12 -5.62 -3.86
C MET A 18 -17.33 -4.86 -3.30
N GLN A 19 -18.38 -4.61 -4.09
CA GLN A 19 -19.62 -4.00 -3.59
C GLN A 19 -20.35 -4.91 -2.57
N VAL A 20 -20.25 -6.22 -2.73
CA VAL A 20 -20.93 -7.21 -1.88
C VAL A 20 -20.04 -7.78 -0.77
N ALA A 21 -18.72 -7.58 -0.87
CA ALA A 21 -17.72 -8.06 0.09
C ALA A 21 -16.59 -7.02 0.26
N PRO A 22 -16.87 -5.84 0.85
CA PRO A 22 -15.89 -4.77 0.90
C PRO A 22 -14.68 -5.12 1.77
N PRO A 23 -13.50 -4.50 1.53
CA PRO A 23 -12.26 -4.91 2.18
C PRO A 23 -12.28 -4.86 3.70
N HIS A 24 -13.09 -3.95 4.28
CA HIS A 24 -13.22 -3.82 5.74
C HIS A 24 -13.93 -5.01 6.40
N LEU A 25 -14.65 -5.86 5.65
CA LEU A 25 -15.19 -7.12 6.17
C LEU A 25 -14.12 -8.21 6.31
N VAL A 26 -13.02 -8.09 5.56
CA VAL A 26 -11.86 -8.99 5.68
C VAL A 26 -10.97 -8.53 6.83
N ASP A 27 -10.67 -7.22 6.87
CA ASP A 27 -9.90 -6.58 7.95
C ASP A 27 -10.27 -5.10 7.99
N ALA A 28 -10.81 -4.66 9.13
CA ALA A 28 -11.26 -3.28 9.35
C ALA A 28 -10.13 -2.23 9.22
N ASN A 29 -8.86 -2.66 9.29
CA ASN A 29 -7.71 -1.78 9.17
C ASN A 29 -7.18 -1.69 7.72
N LEU A 30 -7.80 -2.38 6.76
CA LEU A 30 -7.47 -2.21 5.35
C LEU A 30 -8.05 -0.91 4.82
N LEU A 31 -7.16 0.03 4.47
CA LEU A 31 -7.50 1.31 3.88
C LEU A 31 -7.29 1.26 2.36
N PRO A 32 -8.36 1.22 1.55
CA PRO A 32 -8.26 1.18 0.08
C PRO A 32 -8.04 2.58 -0.50
N VAL A 33 -6.98 3.25 -0.06
CA VAL A 33 -6.53 4.56 -0.55
C VAL A 33 -5.03 4.51 -0.86
N ALA A 34 -4.55 5.38 -1.75
CA ALA A 34 -3.11 5.48 -2.07
C ALA A 34 -2.28 5.91 -0.84
N GLY A 35 -0.95 5.77 -0.90
CA GLY A 35 -0.07 6.11 0.23
C GLY A 35 0.51 4.92 1.00
N GLY A 36 0.39 3.69 0.48
CA GLY A 36 1.05 2.53 1.09
C GLY A 36 1.82 1.67 0.09
N VAL A 37 3.04 1.31 0.47
CA VAL A 37 3.98 0.59 -0.40
C VAL A 37 4.72 -0.49 0.42
N PRO A 38 4.91 -1.71 -0.12
CA PRO A 38 5.67 -2.75 0.55
C PRO A 38 7.17 -2.40 0.61
N ILE A 39 7.83 -2.85 1.66
CA ILE A 39 9.30 -2.91 1.76
C ILE A 39 9.69 -4.28 1.25
N VAL A 40 10.53 -4.30 0.21
CA VAL A 40 10.97 -5.52 -0.48
C VAL A 40 12.49 -5.55 -0.47
N THR A 41 13.07 -6.64 -0.02
CA THR A 41 14.52 -6.90 -0.02
C THR A 41 15.03 -7.25 -1.43
N ALA A 42 16.35 -7.32 -1.61
CA ALA A 42 16.95 -7.66 -2.90
C ALA A 42 16.62 -9.07 -3.40
N ASP A 43 16.37 -10.03 -2.50
CA ASP A 43 15.91 -11.39 -2.82
C ASP A 43 14.38 -11.46 -3.05
N GLY A 44 13.67 -10.34 -2.95
CA GLY A 44 12.24 -10.25 -3.24
C GLY A 44 11.34 -10.53 -2.04
N GLU A 45 11.88 -10.69 -0.83
CA GLU A 45 11.09 -10.88 0.39
C GLU A 45 10.38 -9.59 0.80
N VAL A 46 9.08 -9.68 1.10
CA VAL A 46 8.32 -8.58 1.69
C VAL A 46 8.48 -8.61 3.21
N ILE A 47 9.33 -7.73 3.74
CA ILE A 47 9.66 -7.70 5.18
C ILE A 47 8.83 -6.68 5.98
N GLY A 48 7.98 -5.92 5.30
CA GLY A 48 7.17 -4.88 5.92
C GLY A 48 6.60 -3.92 4.90
N ALA A 49 6.23 -2.72 5.35
CA ALA A 49 5.70 -1.69 4.48
C ALA A 49 5.76 -0.28 5.09
N ILE A 50 5.55 0.71 4.23
CA ILE A 50 5.38 2.11 4.57
C ILE A 50 3.92 2.50 4.36
N GLY A 51 3.36 3.29 5.28
CA GLY A 51 2.06 3.92 5.16
C GLY A 51 2.15 5.41 5.48
N VAL A 52 1.68 6.25 4.55
CA VAL A 52 1.56 7.70 4.70
C VAL A 52 0.09 8.07 4.59
N GLY A 53 -0.36 8.99 5.43
CA GLY A 53 -1.73 9.49 5.44
C GLY A 53 -1.78 10.87 6.07
N GLY A 54 -2.67 11.71 5.55
CA GLY A 54 -2.94 13.05 6.10
C GLY A 54 -3.04 14.16 5.06
N ALA A 55 -2.72 13.88 3.79
CA ALA A 55 -2.91 14.79 2.67
C ALA A 55 -3.79 14.15 1.58
N GLY A 56 -3.81 14.76 0.39
CA GLY A 56 -4.41 14.14 -0.79
C GLY A 56 -3.63 12.90 -1.23
N ASP A 57 -4.34 11.96 -1.85
CA ASP A 57 -3.83 10.66 -2.34
C ASP A 57 -2.50 10.76 -3.11
N THR A 58 -2.39 11.70 -4.04
CA THR A 58 -1.18 11.95 -4.84
C THR A 58 0.02 12.41 -4.01
N THR A 59 -0.24 13.18 -2.94
CA THR A 59 0.81 13.66 -2.04
C THR A 59 1.29 12.53 -1.13
N ASP A 60 0.37 11.78 -0.55
CA ASP A 60 0.69 10.65 0.34
C ASP A 60 1.43 9.54 -0.42
N ASP A 61 1.01 9.21 -1.65
CA ASP A 61 1.69 8.21 -2.48
C ASP A 61 3.12 8.65 -2.84
N ARG A 62 3.30 9.91 -3.26
CA ARG A 62 4.63 10.46 -3.57
C ARG A 62 5.57 10.41 -2.38
N ILE A 63 5.08 10.71 -1.17
CA ILE A 63 5.90 10.63 0.06
C ILE A 63 6.22 9.17 0.37
N ALA A 64 5.25 8.27 0.29
CA ALA A 64 5.46 6.84 0.54
C ALA A 64 6.53 6.24 -0.39
N GLN A 65 6.51 6.59 -1.68
CA GLN A 65 7.54 6.17 -2.64
C GLN A 65 8.94 6.70 -2.28
N ARG A 66 9.06 7.98 -1.91
CA ARG A 66 10.35 8.56 -1.51
C ARG A 66 10.92 7.89 -0.26
N VAL A 67 10.07 7.56 0.71
CA VAL A 67 10.50 6.80 1.89
C VAL A 67 10.94 5.40 1.49
N ARG A 68 10.22 4.72 0.60
CA ARG A 68 10.60 3.40 0.07
C ARG A 68 11.97 3.45 -0.60
N ASP A 69 12.23 4.43 -1.46
CA ASP A 69 13.53 4.58 -2.14
C ASP A 69 14.66 4.84 -1.14
N SER A 70 14.36 5.50 -0.01
CA SER A 70 15.33 5.69 1.07
C SER A 70 15.60 4.39 1.84
N VAL A 71 14.55 3.63 2.18
CA VAL A 71 14.67 2.36 2.90
C VAL A 71 15.33 1.30 2.02
N ALA A 72 15.06 1.29 0.71
CA ALA A 72 15.67 0.38 -0.24
C ALA A 72 17.21 0.44 -0.20
N LYS A 73 17.82 1.59 0.12
CA LYS A 73 19.29 1.71 0.28
C LYS A 73 19.86 0.93 1.46
N VAL A 74 19.01 0.50 2.40
CA VAL A 74 19.39 -0.25 3.61
C VAL A 74 19.10 -1.74 3.45
N VAL A 75 18.09 -2.10 2.65
CA VAL A 75 17.55 -3.48 2.55
C VAL A 75 17.76 -4.12 1.17
N ALA A 76 18.35 -3.39 0.22
CA ALA A 76 18.76 -3.90 -1.09
C ALA A 76 20.21 -4.41 -1.08
#